data_AF-A0A662L3D7-F1
#
_entry.id   AF-A0A662L3D7-F1
#
_cell.length_a   1.000
_cell.length_b   1.000
_cell.length_c   1.000
_cell.angle_alpha   90.00
_cell.angle_beta   90.00
_cell.angle_gamma   90.00
#
_symmetry.space_group_name_H-M   'P 1'
#
loop_
_entity.id
_entity.type
_entity.pdbx_description
1 polymer ?
#
loop_
_entity_poly.entity_id
_entity_poly.type
_entity_poly.pdbx_seq_one_letter_code
_entity_poly.pdbx_strand_id
1 'polypeptide(L)'
;IKEFNISPETVVEEGEECEKRCVKVDGRKYWVRSDVRGAIPSLLDQFLSMRRRIKEMLAREYDPRLDAQQKAVKVVANAMYGYMGWTGASYYNKSAAELIAALARDFIKRVRAIIEKMGGDVIYIDTDGIQFTGLDGDKVVDKVNSELPLVIEMEYVAKKAIYWAKKKYVHYVDDKIEVKGLEYIRKDYPPFIRRAQLEYIREYLHHGINGAKKIEEKWRERVMRREIELDDLVIMEQLTKKPDEYEKATKASVAAKMLLEKFGVDLPRGTTLSLVIVKGHGGPTYRAMPSHMVKIEDVDWSYYVQMFNDVMERTKSPISKPVIKRWF
;
A
#
# COMPACT_ATOMS: atom_id res chain seq x y z
N ILE A 1 -3.73 -20.48 7.63
CA ILE A 1 -2.59 -21.02 8.40
C ILE A 1 -3.08 -21.77 9.64
N LYS A 2 -3.61 -21.07 10.66
CA LYS A 2 -4.06 -21.67 11.92
C LYS A 2 -5.04 -22.84 11.77
N GLU A 3 -6.15 -22.59 11.07
CA GLU A 3 -7.24 -23.56 10.92
C GLU A 3 -6.80 -24.87 10.25
N PHE A 4 -5.96 -24.72 9.23
CA PHE A 4 -5.50 -25.82 8.41
C PHE A 4 -4.17 -26.41 8.90
N ASN A 5 -3.69 -26.00 10.09
CA ASN A 5 -2.42 -26.41 10.67
C ASN A 5 -1.21 -26.26 9.72
N ILE A 6 -1.17 -25.20 8.92
CA ILE A 6 -0.16 -25.05 7.86
C ILE A 6 1.17 -24.56 8.45
N SER A 7 2.21 -25.37 8.33
CA SER A 7 3.58 -25.07 8.75
C SER A 7 4.55 -25.90 7.90
N PRO A 8 5.83 -25.51 7.77
CA PRO A 8 6.81 -26.26 6.97
C PRO A 8 6.95 -27.73 7.35
N GLU A 9 6.84 -28.04 8.65
CA GLU A 9 6.95 -29.38 9.21
C GLU A 9 5.64 -30.17 9.23
N THR A 10 4.51 -29.52 8.91
CA THR A 10 3.19 -30.17 8.86
C THR A 10 2.67 -30.35 7.44
N VAL A 11 3.11 -29.55 6.47
CA VAL A 11 2.78 -29.76 5.05
C VAL A 11 3.77 -30.74 4.43
N VAL A 12 3.27 -31.94 4.16
CA VAL A 12 4.05 -33.13 3.82
C VAL A 12 3.65 -33.69 2.46
N GLU A 13 4.44 -34.65 1.97
CA GLU A 13 4.12 -35.36 0.73
C GLU A 13 3.06 -36.47 0.94
N GLU A 14 2.46 -36.93 -0.16
CA GLU A 14 1.42 -37.97 -0.14
C GLU A 14 1.92 -39.32 0.40
N GLY A 15 3.23 -39.59 0.34
CA GLY A 15 3.85 -40.84 0.78
C GLY A 15 4.24 -40.92 2.26
N GLU A 16 4.21 -39.82 3.02
CA GLU A 16 4.68 -39.85 4.41
C GLU A 16 3.74 -40.63 5.36
N GLU A 17 4.31 -41.50 6.18
CA GLU A 17 3.60 -42.28 7.21
C GLU A 17 3.31 -41.43 8.45
N CYS A 18 2.22 -40.69 8.41
CA CYS A 18 1.70 -39.91 9.54
C CYS A 18 0.18 -39.75 9.40
N GLU A 19 -0.50 -39.42 10.50
CA GLU A 19 -1.90 -39.01 10.41
C GLU A 19 -1.99 -37.65 9.73
N LYS A 20 -2.74 -37.59 8.63
CA LYS A 20 -2.81 -36.40 7.79
C LYS A 20 -4.19 -36.18 7.20
N ARG A 21 -4.52 -34.90 7.04
CA ARG A 21 -5.71 -34.41 6.36
C ARG A 21 -5.37 -34.07 4.91
N CYS A 22 -6.23 -34.48 3.99
CA CYS A 22 -6.19 -33.98 2.61
C CYS A 22 -6.93 -32.64 2.52
N VAL A 23 -6.23 -31.58 2.09
CA VAL A 23 -6.83 -30.29 1.77
C VAL A 23 -6.87 -30.15 0.25
N LYS A 24 -8.08 -30.05 -0.31
CA LYS A 24 -8.31 -29.86 -1.75
C LYS A 24 -8.65 -28.41 -2.03
N VAL A 25 -7.84 -27.73 -2.84
CA VAL A 25 -8.07 -26.33 -3.23
C VAL A 25 -7.45 -26.07 -4.60
N ASP A 26 -8.11 -25.25 -5.43
CA ASP A 26 -7.68 -24.96 -6.81
C ASP A 26 -7.36 -26.23 -7.64
N GLY A 27 -8.12 -27.32 -7.44
CA GLY A 27 -7.92 -28.60 -8.15
C GLY A 27 -6.68 -29.40 -7.73
N ARG A 28 -5.90 -28.91 -6.75
CA ARG A 28 -4.74 -29.61 -6.18
C ARG A 28 -5.07 -30.21 -4.82
N LYS A 29 -4.38 -31.30 -4.49
CA LYS A 29 -4.40 -31.92 -3.16
C LYS A 29 -3.13 -31.54 -2.42
N TYR A 30 -3.29 -31.18 -1.15
CA TYR A 30 -2.19 -30.98 -0.22
C TYR A 30 -2.43 -31.87 0.99
N TRP A 31 -1.34 -32.40 1.56
CA TRP A 31 -1.40 -33.24 2.74
C TRP A 31 -0.85 -32.47 3.93
N VAL A 32 -1.63 -32.38 4.99
CA VAL A 32 -1.24 -31.66 6.20
C VAL A 32 -1.39 -32.57 7.40
N ARG A 33 -0.32 -32.74 8.16
CA ARG A 33 -0.28 -33.51 9.41
C ARG A 33 -1.34 -33.03 10.38
N SER A 34 -2.03 -33.98 11.01
CA SER A 34 -3.06 -33.75 12.01
C SER A 34 -2.70 -34.33 13.39
N ASP A 35 -1.68 -35.17 13.46
CA ASP A 35 -1.13 -35.75 14.70
C ASP A 35 -0.34 -34.73 15.54
N VAL A 36 0.23 -33.70 14.91
CA VAL A 36 1.04 -32.67 15.58
C VAL A 36 0.58 -31.26 15.23
N ARG A 37 0.69 -30.33 16.18
CA ARG A 37 0.45 -28.91 15.94
C ARG A 37 1.72 -28.24 15.42
N GLY A 38 1.62 -27.53 14.29
CA GLY A 38 2.77 -26.83 13.72
C GLY A 38 3.23 -25.64 14.57
N ALA A 39 4.51 -25.31 14.46
CA ALA A 39 5.17 -24.19 15.09
C ALA A 39 4.58 -22.85 14.61
N ILE A 40 4.40 -22.65 13.31
CA ILE A 40 3.87 -21.39 12.76
C ILE A 40 2.41 -21.15 13.22
N PRO A 41 1.47 -22.11 13.12
CA PRO A 41 0.14 -21.99 13.72
C PRO A 41 0.18 -21.66 15.22
N SER A 42 1.07 -22.28 15.99
CA SER A 42 1.19 -22.06 17.44
C SER A 42 1.68 -20.65 17.77
N LEU A 43 2.68 -20.14 17.04
CA LEU A 43 3.15 -18.75 17.18
C LEU A 43 2.08 -17.74 16.80
N LEU A 44 1.32 -18.00 15.73
CA LEU A 44 0.20 -17.14 15.34
C LEU A 44 -0.89 -17.10 16.42
N ASP A 45 -1.19 -18.23 17.07
CA ASP A 45 -2.13 -18.25 18.19
C ASP A 45 -1.68 -17.33 19.34
N GLN A 46 -0.39 -17.35 19.68
CA GLN A 46 0.19 -16.46 20.68
C GLN A 46 0.10 -14.99 20.25
N PHE A 47 0.49 -14.66 19.01
CA PHE A 47 0.44 -13.29 18.51
C PHE A 47 -0.97 -12.73 18.41
N LEU A 48 -1.93 -13.53 17.94
CA LEU A 48 -3.34 -13.11 17.86
C LEU A 48 -3.93 -12.90 19.26
N SER A 49 -3.62 -13.78 20.21
CA SER A 49 -4.05 -13.65 21.60
C SER A 49 -3.45 -12.40 22.26
N MET A 50 -2.16 -12.17 22.06
CA MET A 50 -1.47 -10.97 22.53
C MET A 50 -2.08 -9.70 21.93
N ARG A 51 -2.32 -9.69 20.61
CA ARG A 51 -2.93 -8.55 19.92
C ARG A 51 -4.35 -8.28 20.41
N ARG A 52 -5.15 -9.33 20.66
CA ARG A 52 -6.51 -9.20 21.22
C ARG A 52 -6.49 -8.51 22.58
N ARG A 53 -5.63 -8.97 23.51
CA ARG A 53 -5.46 -8.35 24.83
C ARG A 53 -5.09 -6.87 24.74
N ILE A 54 -4.17 -6.52 23.83
CA ILE A 54 -3.78 -5.11 23.62
C ILE A 54 -4.95 -4.29 23.08
N LYS A 55 -5.75 -4.82 22.13
CA LYS A 55 -6.95 -4.13 21.61
C LYS A 55 -8.02 -3.94 22.71
N GLU A 56 -8.20 -4.91 23.60
CA GLU A 56 -9.13 -4.79 24.75
C GLU A 56 -8.71 -3.67 25.71
N MET A 57 -7.40 -3.50 25.94
CA MET A 57 -6.87 -2.38 26.73
C MET A 57 -7.10 -1.03 26.03
N LEU A 58 -6.80 -0.96 24.72
CA LEU A 58 -7.01 0.23 23.90
C LEU A 58 -8.49 0.68 23.83
N ALA A 59 -9.42 -0.28 23.89
CA ALA A 59 -10.85 0.01 23.89
C ALA A 59 -11.32 0.71 25.17
N ARG A 60 -10.59 0.53 26.29
CA ARG A 60 -10.87 1.20 27.56
C ARG A 60 -10.28 2.61 27.58
N GLU A 61 -9.02 2.73 27.16
CA GLU A 61 -8.30 4.00 27.11
C GLU A 61 -7.27 3.97 25.98
N TYR A 62 -7.23 5.03 25.18
CA TYR A 62 -6.30 5.11 24.06
C TYR A 62 -4.87 5.42 24.55
N ASP A 63 -3.95 4.47 24.33
CA ASP A 63 -2.51 4.65 24.55
C ASP A 63 -1.76 4.50 23.20
N PRO A 64 -1.08 5.55 22.71
CA PRO A 64 -0.28 5.48 21.48
C PRO A 64 0.78 4.36 21.48
N ARG A 65 1.33 3.98 22.64
CA ARG A 65 2.33 2.91 22.77
C ARG A 65 1.68 1.55 22.55
N LEU A 66 0.52 1.31 23.16
CA LEU A 66 -0.25 0.07 22.94
C LEU A 66 -0.72 -0.03 21.49
N ASP A 67 -1.12 1.08 20.88
CA ASP A 67 -1.48 1.11 19.46
C ASP A 67 -0.28 0.78 18.56
N ALA A 68 0.91 1.32 18.86
CA ALA A 68 2.14 0.93 18.17
C ALA A 68 2.47 -0.56 18.36
N GLN A 69 2.30 -1.11 19.56
CA GLN A 69 2.53 -2.52 19.85
C GLN A 69 1.57 -3.44 19.07
N GLN A 70 0.25 -3.19 19.09
CA GLN A 70 -0.69 -4.04 18.33
C GLN A 70 -0.42 -3.97 16.82
N LYS A 71 0.01 -2.81 16.31
CA LYS A 71 0.45 -2.65 14.91
C LYS A 71 1.68 -3.50 14.62
N ALA A 72 2.69 -3.49 15.50
CA ALA A 72 3.88 -4.31 15.35
C ALA A 72 3.54 -5.82 15.31
N VAL A 73 2.66 -6.28 16.22
CA VAL A 73 2.20 -7.67 16.24
C VAL A 73 1.47 -8.04 14.95
N LYS A 74 0.60 -7.14 14.44
CA LYS A 74 -0.07 -7.32 13.14
C LYS A 74 0.94 -7.51 12.01
N VAL A 75 1.97 -6.67 11.95
CA VAL A 75 3.02 -6.74 10.91
C VAL A 75 3.75 -8.08 10.96
N VAL A 76 4.17 -8.53 12.15
CA VAL A 76 4.86 -9.81 12.32
C VAL A 76 3.95 -10.98 11.92
N ALA A 77 2.70 -11.01 12.38
CA ALA A 77 1.75 -12.07 12.04
C ALA A 77 1.50 -12.15 10.52
N ASN A 78 1.35 -11.01 9.84
CA ASN A 78 1.16 -10.96 8.39
C ASN A 78 2.44 -11.38 7.62
N ALA A 79 3.62 -11.10 8.16
CA ALA A 79 4.89 -11.47 7.54
C ALA A 79 5.16 -12.99 7.55
N MET A 80 4.56 -13.75 8.48
CA MET A 80 4.76 -15.21 8.57
C MET A 80 4.38 -15.96 7.29
N TYR A 81 3.35 -15.52 6.57
CA TYR A 81 3.02 -16.07 5.25
C TYR A 81 4.17 -15.87 4.25
N GLY A 82 4.66 -14.63 4.14
CA GLY A 82 5.75 -14.30 3.22
C GLY A 82 7.05 -15.01 3.56
N TYR A 83 7.32 -15.21 4.85
CA TYR A 83 8.50 -15.92 5.35
C TYR A 83 8.56 -17.37 4.85
N MET A 84 7.45 -18.12 4.90
CA MET A 84 7.41 -19.51 4.40
C MET A 84 7.62 -19.62 2.88
N GLY A 85 7.37 -18.54 2.12
CA GLY A 85 7.60 -18.48 0.68
C GLY A 85 8.97 -17.95 0.27
N TRP A 86 9.79 -17.48 1.22
CA TRP A 86 11.11 -16.94 0.93
C TRP A 86 12.17 -18.04 0.97
N THR A 87 12.88 -18.26 -0.14
CA THR A 87 13.89 -19.32 -0.26
C THR A 87 15.07 -19.21 0.71
N GLY A 88 15.31 -18.02 1.27
CA GLY A 88 16.33 -17.81 2.31
C GLY A 88 15.84 -18.05 3.75
N ALA A 89 14.56 -18.38 3.95
CA ALA A 89 14.01 -18.64 5.27
C ALA A 89 14.38 -20.04 5.77
N SER A 90 14.73 -20.15 7.06
CA SER A 90 14.94 -21.45 7.71
C SER A 90 13.67 -22.32 7.71
N TYR A 91 12.50 -21.70 7.74
CA TYR A 91 11.18 -22.33 7.66
C TYR A 91 10.55 -22.16 6.26
N TYR A 92 11.36 -22.23 5.21
CA TYR A 92 10.87 -22.24 3.84
C TYR A 92 10.18 -23.58 3.52
N ASN A 93 8.95 -23.53 3.00
CA ASN A 93 8.29 -24.68 2.41
C ASN A 93 7.38 -24.22 1.27
N LYS A 94 7.76 -24.61 0.03
CA LYS A 94 7.05 -24.22 -1.18
C LYS A 94 5.59 -24.69 -1.17
N SER A 95 5.34 -25.94 -0.81
CA SER A 95 3.99 -26.52 -0.77
C SER A 95 3.10 -25.82 0.26
N ALA A 96 3.66 -25.45 1.41
CA ALA A 96 2.95 -24.66 2.42
C ALA A 96 2.59 -23.26 1.90
N ALA A 97 3.54 -22.57 1.26
CA ALA A 97 3.30 -21.26 0.67
C ALA A 97 2.25 -21.31 -0.46
N GLU A 98 2.32 -22.32 -1.34
CA GLU A 98 1.34 -22.56 -2.41
C GLU A 98 -0.06 -22.85 -1.85
N LEU A 99 -0.15 -23.71 -0.82
CA LEU A 99 -1.41 -24.03 -0.14
C LEU A 99 -2.04 -22.78 0.50
N ILE A 100 -1.25 -21.94 1.19
CA ILE A 100 -1.76 -20.69 1.78
C ILE A 100 -2.29 -19.77 0.70
N ALA A 101 -1.55 -19.57 -0.39
CA ALA A 101 -1.97 -18.71 -1.49
C ALA A 101 -3.25 -19.24 -2.18
N ALA A 102 -3.38 -20.56 -2.34
CA ALA A 102 -4.57 -21.19 -2.92
C ALA A 102 -5.78 -21.02 -2.01
N LEU A 103 -5.65 -21.31 -0.71
CA LEU A 103 -6.73 -21.10 0.27
C LEU A 103 -7.14 -19.63 0.35
N ALA A 104 -6.18 -18.69 0.33
CA ALA A 104 -6.49 -17.27 0.35
C ALA A 104 -7.36 -16.85 -0.85
N ARG A 105 -7.01 -17.28 -2.07
CA ARG A 105 -7.81 -17.01 -3.27
C ARG A 105 -9.20 -17.65 -3.19
N ASP A 106 -9.28 -18.89 -2.73
CA ASP A 106 -10.55 -19.61 -2.58
C ASP A 106 -11.46 -18.92 -1.56
N PHE A 107 -10.93 -18.55 -0.39
CA PHE A 107 -11.69 -17.83 0.63
C PHE A 107 -12.16 -16.46 0.16
N ILE A 108 -11.33 -15.69 -0.55
CA ILE A 108 -11.74 -14.41 -1.15
C ILE A 108 -12.94 -14.61 -2.09
N LYS A 109 -12.92 -15.65 -2.94
CA LYS A 109 -14.06 -15.98 -3.82
C LYS A 109 -15.31 -16.35 -3.04
N ARG A 110 -15.18 -17.12 -1.96
CA ARG A 110 -16.31 -17.51 -1.10
C ARG A 110 -16.92 -16.31 -0.36
N VAL A 111 -16.08 -15.45 0.22
CA VAL A 111 -16.54 -14.21 0.88
C VAL A 111 -17.28 -13.31 -0.11
N ARG A 112 -16.72 -13.15 -1.32
CA ARG A 112 -17.40 -12.43 -2.41
C ARG A 112 -18.77 -13.03 -2.71
N ALA A 113 -18.86 -14.35 -2.89
CA ALA A 113 -20.12 -15.02 -3.20
C ALA A 113 -21.17 -14.86 -2.08
N ILE A 114 -20.74 -14.86 -0.80
CA ILE A 114 -21.63 -14.58 0.34
C ILE A 114 -22.18 -13.15 0.23
N ILE A 115 -21.33 -12.15 -0.01
CA ILE A 115 -21.74 -10.75 -0.15
C ILE A 115 -22.72 -10.57 -1.31
N GLU A 116 -22.40 -11.11 -2.49
CA GLU A 116 -23.24 -11.02 -3.68
C GLU A 116 -24.60 -11.73 -3.46
N LYS A 117 -24.62 -12.88 -2.78
CA LYS A 117 -25.85 -13.61 -2.43
C LYS A 117 -26.73 -12.84 -1.44
N MET A 118 -26.11 -12.06 -0.55
CA MET A 118 -26.83 -11.16 0.36
C MET A 118 -27.41 -9.92 -0.34
N GLY A 119 -27.07 -9.70 -1.62
CA GLY A 119 -27.51 -8.54 -2.40
C GLY A 119 -26.54 -7.37 -2.39
N GLY A 120 -25.30 -7.56 -1.93
CA GLY A 120 -24.27 -6.53 -1.91
C GLY A 120 -23.45 -6.50 -3.19
N ASP A 121 -22.98 -5.31 -3.55
CA ASP A 121 -22.10 -5.10 -4.69
C ASP A 121 -20.65 -5.03 -4.22
N VAL A 122 -19.84 -6.03 -4.57
CA VAL A 122 -18.39 -5.98 -4.31
C VAL A 122 -17.73 -5.01 -5.29
N ILE A 123 -16.97 -4.05 -4.76
CA ILE A 123 -16.35 -2.97 -5.55
C ILE A 123 -14.83 -3.06 -5.63
N TYR A 124 -14.18 -3.68 -4.64
CA TYR A 124 -12.73 -3.80 -4.59
C TYR A 124 -12.30 -5.01 -3.74
N ILE A 125 -11.26 -5.70 -4.19
CA ILE A 125 -10.63 -6.82 -3.49
C ILE A 125 -9.11 -6.66 -3.55
N ASP A 126 -8.44 -6.83 -2.42
CA ASP A 126 -6.98 -7.00 -2.32
C ASP A 126 -6.63 -8.27 -1.52
N THR A 127 -5.35 -8.51 -1.27
CA THR A 127 -4.86 -9.73 -0.61
C THR A 127 -5.51 -10.02 0.74
N ASP A 128 -5.88 -9.00 1.51
CA ASP A 128 -6.39 -9.12 2.88
C ASP A 128 -7.64 -8.25 3.16
N GLY A 129 -8.31 -7.74 2.12
CA GLY A 129 -9.48 -6.87 2.29
C GLY A 129 -10.46 -6.94 1.13
N ILE A 130 -11.75 -6.82 1.46
CA ILE A 130 -12.86 -6.72 0.51
C ILE A 130 -13.69 -5.48 0.84
N GLN A 131 -14.12 -4.76 -0.18
CA GLN A 131 -14.93 -3.57 -0.05
C GLN A 131 -16.19 -3.75 -0.90
N PHE A 132 -17.33 -3.38 -0.34
CA PHE A 132 -18.64 -3.58 -0.94
C PHE A 132 -19.60 -2.46 -0.56
N THR A 133 -20.71 -2.38 -1.30
CA THR A 133 -21.81 -1.43 -1.08
C THR A 133 -23.15 -2.15 -1.00
N GLY A 134 -24.16 -1.48 -0.46
CA GLY A 134 -25.55 -1.97 -0.46
C GLY A 134 -25.93 -2.88 0.71
N LEU A 135 -25.00 -3.17 1.63
CA LEU A 135 -25.25 -3.99 2.82
C LEU A 135 -24.73 -3.33 4.09
N ASP A 136 -25.34 -3.72 5.21
CA ASP A 136 -24.82 -3.47 6.55
C ASP A 136 -23.58 -4.36 6.78
N GLY A 137 -22.47 -3.70 7.10
CA GLY A 137 -21.19 -4.34 7.22
C GLY A 137 -21.10 -5.35 8.37
N ASP A 138 -21.74 -5.08 9.50
CA ASP A 138 -21.68 -5.96 10.67
C ASP A 138 -22.42 -7.27 10.37
N LYS A 139 -23.56 -7.20 9.67
CA LYS A 139 -24.29 -8.40 9.22
C LYS A 139 -23.48 -9.27 8.26
N VAL A 140 -22.69 -8.65 7.39
CA VAL A 140 -21.77 -9.38 6.48
C VAL A 140 -20.66 -10.06 7.29
N VAL A 141 -20.06 -9.34 8.24
CA VAL A 141 -19.02 -9.88 9.13
C VAL A 141 -19.54 -11.09 9.91
N ASP A 142 -20.71 -10.98 10.54
CA ASP A 142 -21.33 -12.06 11.28
C ASP A 142 -21.60 -13.27 10.38
N LYS A 143 -22.15 -13.04 9.18
CA LYS A 143 -22.45 -14.10 8.22
C LYS A 143 -21.19 -14.84 7.78
N VAL A 144 -20.14 -14.10 7.40
CA VAL A 144 -18.87 -14.68 6.95
C VAL A 144 -18.19 -15.45 8.08
N ASN A 145 -18.10 -14.88 9.28
CA ASN A 145 -17.49 -15.53 10.43
C ASN A 145 -18.27 -16.77 10.91
N SER A 146 -19.58 -16.85 10.62
CA SER A 146 -20.38 -18.04 10.94
C SER A 146 -20.25 -19.17 9.92
N GLU A 147 -19.97 -18.87 8.64
CA GLU A 147 -19.93 -19.87 7.56
C GLU A 147 -18.52 -20.30 7.16
N LEU A 148 -17.52 -19.44 7.35
CA LEU A 148 -16.15 -19.68 6.94
C LEU A 148 -15.23 -19.69 8.16
N PRO A 149 -14.15 -20.50 8.14
CA PRO A 149 -13.15 -20.50 9.21
C PRO A 149 -12.20 -19.30 9.09
N LEU A 150 -12.78 -18.11 9.01
CA LEU A 150 -12.12 -16.82 8.94
C LEU A 150 -12.52 -16.00 10.15
N VAL A 151 -11.66 -15.04 10.49
CA VAL A 151 -12.00 -13.97 11.42
C VAL A 151 -11.80 -12.68 10.67
N ILE A 152 -12.90 -12.16 10.11
CA ILE A 152 -12.92 -10.84 9.50
C ILE A 152 -13.49 -9.82 10.49
N GLU A 153 -13.02 -8.59 10.38
CA GLU A 153 -13.46 -7.45 11.18
C GLU A 153 -13.87 -6.33 10.21
N MET A 154 -14.88 -5.54 10.59
CA MET A 154 -15.17 -4.29 9.89
C MET A 154 -14.07 -3.27 10.18
N GLU A 155 -13.46 -2.70 9.13
CA GLU A 155 -12.41 -1.68 9.31
C GLU A 155 -13.02 -0.29 9.49
N TYR A 156 -13.88 0.14 8.56
CA TYR A 156 -14.67 1.38 8.62
C TYR A 156 -15.68 1.41 7.48
N VAL A 157 -16.63 2.35 7.56
CA VAL A 157 -17.57 2.66 6.48
C VAL A 157 -17.18 4.00 5.84
N ALA A 158 -16.94 4.00 4.53
CA ALA A 158 -16.65 5.22 3.78
C ALA A 158 -17.95 5.82 3.20
N LYS A 159 -18.19 7.11 3.46
CA LYS A 159 -19.32 7.86 2.88
C LYS A 159 -19.18 8.00 1.35
N LYS A 160 -17.95 8.17 0.87
CA LYS A 160 -17.59 8.29 -0.56
C LYS A 160 -16.24 7.62 -0.81
N ALA A 161 -16.05 7.09 -2.01
CA ALA A 161 -14.78 6.49 -2.42
C ALA A 161 -14.48 6.76 -3.91
N ILE A 162 -13.20 6.87 -4.25
CA ILE A 162 -12.73 7.01 -5.64
C ILE A 162 -11.59 6.03 -5.86
N TYR A 163 -11.65 5.28 -6.97
CA TYR A 163 -10.67 4.25 -7.31
C TYR A 163 -10.01 4.56 -8.66
N TRP A 164 -8.69 4.67 -8.65
CA TRP A 164 -7.86 4.85 -9.86
C TRP A 164 -7.32 3.53 -10.37
N ALA A 165 -6.73 2.74 -9.46
CA ALA A 165 -6.09 1.47 -9.75
C ALA A 165 -6.07 0.55 -8.53
N LYS A 166 -5.64 -0.69 -8.71
CA LYS A 166 -5.27 -1.54 -7.58
C LYS A 166 -4.29 -0.80 -6.66
N LYS A 167 -4.58 -0.76 -5.35
CA LYS A 167 -3.84 0.00 -4.32
C LYS A 167 -3.78 1.53 -4.53
N LYS A 168 -4.60 2.10 -5.42
CA LYS A 168 -4.71 3.55 -5.66
C LYS A 168 -6.16 4.01 -5.53
N TYR A 169 -6.52 4.46 -4.34
CA TYR A 169 -7.88 4.88 -4.02
C TYR A 169 -7.91 5.90 -2.89
N VAL A 170 -9.06 6.55 -2.74
CA VAL A 170 -9.36 7.50 -1.67
C VAL A 170 -10.69 7.15 -1.05
N HIS A 171 -10.76 7.16 0.27
CA HIS A 171 -12.00 7.02 1.04
C HIS A 171 -12.28 8.28 1.86
N TYR A 172 -13.55 8.65 1.93
CA TYR A 172 -14.03 9.73 2.78
C TYR A 172 -14.74 9.12 3.99
N VAL A 173 -14.10 9.17 5.16
CA VAL A 173 -14.48 8.49 6.40
C VAL A 173 -14.47 9.54 7.52
N ASP A 174 -15.58 9.72 8.23
CA ASP A 174 -15.70 10.66 9.37
C ASP A 174 -15.09 12.05 9.10
N ASP A 175 -15.42 12.59 7.91
CA ASP A 175 -14.96 13.89 7.41
C ASP A 175 -13.43 14.02 7.23
N LYS A 176 -12.75 12.87 7.19
CA LYS A 176 -11.33 12.71 6.85
C LYS A 176 -11.18 11.99 5.51
N ILE A 177 -10.07 12.28 4.85
CA ILE A 177 -9.72 11.68 3.56
C ILE A 177 -8.58 10.69 3.79
N GLU A 178 -8.89 9.41 3.65
CA GLU A 178 -7.92 8.31 3.68
C GLU A 178 -7.40 8.06 2.27
N VAL A 179 -6.11 8.32 2.05
CA VAL A 179 -5.47 8.21 0.73
C VAL A 179 -4.56 6.98 0.67
N LYS A 180 -4.69 6.16 -0.38
CA LYS A 180 -3.81 5.03 -0.64
C LYS A 180 -3.20 5.13 -2.03
N GLY A 181 -1.87 5.01 -2.11
CA GLY A 181 -1.10 4.85 -3.35
C GLY A 181 -1.10 6.02 -4.35
N LEU A 182 -1.69 7.16 -3.99
CA LEU A 182 -1.62 8.39 -4.79
C LEU A 182 -0.32 9.17 -4.55
N GLU A 183 -0.01 10.06 -5.48
CA GLU A 183 1.16 10.94 -5.45
C GLU A 183 1.24 11.77 -4.17
N TYR A 184 0.11 12.17 -3.58
CA TYR A 184 0.01 12.92 -2.34
C TYR A 184 0.82 12.33 -1.16
N ILE A 185 0.85 11.00 -1.01
CA ILE A 185 1.57 10.35 0.10
C ILE A 185 3.03 10.03 -0.23
N ARG A 186 3.46 10.28 -1.48
CA ARG A 186 4.78 9.89 -1.94
C ARG A 186 5.77 11.05 -1.84
N LYS A 187 6.89 10.82 -1.14
CA LYS A 187 7.92 11.85 -0.90
C LYS A 187 8.72 12.23 -2.16
N ASP A 188 8.66 11.41 -3.22
CA ASP A 188 9.29 11.67 -4.51
C ASP A 188 8.48 12.63 -5.40
N TYR A 189 7.34 13.13 -4.93
CA TYR A 189 6.61 14.23 -5.55
C TYR A 189 6.80 15.55 -4.78
N PRO A 190 6.93 16.69 -5.47
CA PRO A 190 7.02 18.00 -4.82
C PRO A 190 5.85 18.31 -3.89
N PRO A 191 6.08 18.91 -2.70
CA PRO A 191 5.02 19.32 -1.78
C PRO A 191 3.85 20.07 -2.44
N PHE A 192 4.12 20.99 -3.38
CA PHE A 192 3.04 21.74 -4.04
C PHE A 192 2.10 20.84 -4.85
N ILE A 193 2.64 19.84 -5.56
CA ILE A 193 1.84 18.88 -6.34
C ILE A 193 1.02 17.99 -5.42
N ARG A 194 1.61 17.55 -4.31
CA ARG A 194 0.91 16.74 -3.31
C ARG A 194 -0.28 17.53 -2.72
N ARG A 195 -0.07 18.79 -2.34
CA ARG A 195 -1.13 19.66 -1.83
C ARG A 195 -2.21 19.92 -2.87
N ALA A 196 -1.82 20.25 -4.11
CA ALA A 196 -2.76 20.47 -5.19
C ALA A 196 -3.65 19.24 -5.46
N GLN A 197 -3.07 18.03 -5.49
CA GLN A 197 -3.83 16.80 -5.65
C GLN A 197 -4.81 16.57 -4.48
N LEU A 198 -4.37 16.76 -3.24
CA LEU A 198 -5.24 16.59 -2.08
C LEU A 198 -6.37 17.61 -2.05
N GLU A 199 -6.07 18.90 -2.29
CA GLU A 199 -7.08 19.97 -2.32
C GLU A 199 -8.10 19.70 -3.43
N TYR A 200 -7.65 19.27 -4.61
CA TYR A 200 -8.54 18.91 -5.71
C TYR A 200 -9.50 17.78 -5.31
N ILE A 201 -8.97 16.70 -4.71
CA ILE A 201 -9.76 15.54 -4.31
C ILE A 201 -10.74 15.91 -3.20
N ARG A 202 -10.30 16.68 -2.21
CA ARG A 202 -11.14 17.19 -1.13
C ARG A 202 -12.30 17.99 -1.70
N GLU A 203 -12.00 18.98 -2.53
CA GLU A 203 -13.00 19.85 -3.11
C GLU A 203 -13.98 19.08 -4.00
N TYR A 204 -13.49 18.09 -4.76
CA TYR A 204 -14.35 17.19 -5.53
C TYR A 204 -15.33 16.40 -4.63
N LEU A 205 -14.84 15.86 -3.50
CA LEU A 205 -15.67 15.08 -2.57
C LEU A 205 -16.73 15.94 -1.86
N HIS A 206 -16.46 17.22 -1.59
CA HIS A 206 -17.41 18.13 -0.93
C HIS A 206 -18.34 18.86 -1.90
N HIS A 207 -17.79 19.48 -2.94
CA HIS A 207 -18.49 20.44 -3.81
C HIS A 207 -18.55 19.99 -5.29
N GLY A 208 -18.09 18.77 -5.59
CA GLY A 208 -18.14 18.20 -6.94
C GLY A 208 -17.12 18.82 -7.90
N ILE A 209 -17.30 18.53 -9.19
CA ILE A 209 -16.32 18.84 -10.23
C ILE A 209 -16.06 20.34 -10.42
N ASN A 210 -17.05 21.20 -10.18
CA ASN A 210 -16.91 22.64 -10.38
C ASN A 210 -15.99 23.28 -9.34
N GLY A 211 -16.08 22.85 -8.07
CA GLY A 211 -15.13 23.27 -7.04
C GLY A 211 -13.73 22.77 -7.36
N ALA A 212 -13.59 21.49 -7.71
CA ALA A 212 -12.31 20.87 -8.02
C ALA A 212 -11.57 21.56 -9.19
N LYS A 213 -12.30 21.98 -10.23
CA LYS A 213 -11.73 22.76 -11.35
C LYS A 213 -11.15 24.11 -10.91
N LYS A 214 -11.78 24.80 -9.96
CA LYS A 214 -11.25 26.08 -9.42
C LYS A 214 -9.93 25.86 -8.69
N ILE A 215 -9.81 24.76 -7.95
CA ILE A 215 -8.55 24.39 -7.28
C ILE A 215 -7.47 24.07 -8.30
N GLU A 216 -7.79 23.30 -9.35
CA GLU A 216 -6.85 23.03 -10.44
C GLU A 216 -6.33 24.32 -11.06
N GLU A 217 -7.23 25.25 -11.42
CA GLU A 217 -6.84 26.52 -12.04
C GLU A 217 -5.98 27.39 -11.11
N LYS A 218 -6.37 27.49 -9.82
CA LYS A 218 -5.59 28.19 -8.80
C LYS A 218 -4.15 27.69 -8.74
N TRP A 219 -3.94 26.37 -8.69
CA TRP A 219 -2.59 25.81 -8.61
C TRP A 219 -1.83 25.92 -9.94
N ARG A 220 -2.54 25.79 -11.07
CA ARG A 220 -2.00 25.99 -12.42
C ARG A 220 -1.45 27.41 -12.58
N GLU A 221 -2.22 28.43 -12.21
CA GLU A 221 -1.78 29.82 -12.27
C GLU A 221 -0.52 30.06 -11.43
N ARG A 222 -0.49 29.57 -10.19
CA ARG A 222 0.66 29.73 -9.29
C ARG A 222 1.94 29.13 -9.86
N VAL A 223 1.89 27.90 -10.39
CA VAL A 223 3.08 27.27 -10.98
C VAL A 223 3.51 27.95 -12.28
N MET A 224 2.57 28.44 -13.09
CA MET A 224 2.89 29.19 -14.32
C MET A 224 3.49 30.57 -14.03
N ARG A 225 3.01 31.25 -12.98
CA ARG A 225 3.54 32.55 -12.51
C ARG A 225 4.79 32.43 -11.64
N ARG A 226 5.26 31.20 -11.38
CA ARG A 226 6.45 30.92 -10.57
C ARG A 226 6.31 31.35 -9.10
N GLU A 227 5.10 31.27 -8.56
CA GLU A 227 4.73 31.64 -7.18
C GLU A 227 4.79 30.44 -6.21
N ILE A 228 5.68 29.48 -6.50
CA ILE A 228 5.92 28.30 -5.67
C ILE A 228 7.32 28.42 -5.06
N GLU A 229 7.40 28.36 -3.73
CA GLU A 229 8.67 28.43 -3.01
C GLU A 229 9.59 27.26 -3.36
N LEU A 230 10.91 27.46 -3.26
CA LEU A 230 11.90 26.44 -3.60
C LEU A 230 11.69 25.14 -2.79
N ASP A 231 11.40 25.26 -1.49
CA ASP A 231 11.13 24.12 -0.60
C ASP A 231 9.93 23.31 -1.06
N ASP A 232 8.96 23.95 -1.71
CA ASP A 232 7.76 23.31 -2.21
C ASP A 232 7.99 22.58 -3.54
N LEU A 233 9.14 22.78 -4.19
CA LEU A 233 9.59 22.10 -5.41
C LEU A 233 10.46 20.86 -5.13
N VAL A 234 10.80 20.60 -3.87
CA VAL A 234 11.74 19.55 -3.46
C VAL A 234 11.18 18.15 -3.71
N ILE A 235 11.99 17.33 -4.37
CA ILE A 235 11.79 15.90 -4.61
C ILE A 235 12.73 15.14 -3.67
N MET A 236 12.18 14.30 -2.79
CA MET A 236 13.01 13.43 -1.95
C MET A 236 13.22 12.07 -2.61
N GLU A 237 14.48 11.68 -2.79
CA GLU A 237 14.84 10.38 -3.35
C GLU A 237 15.94 9.72 -2.51
N GLN A 238 15.77 8.45 -2.17
CA GLN A 238 16.74 7.69 -1.36
C GLN A 238 17.75 6.97 -2.24
N LEU A 239 19.03 7.09 -1.87
CA LEU A 239 20.12 6.34 -2.47
C LEU A 239 20.08 4.90 -1.92
N THR A 240 19.66 3.94 -2.74
CA THR A 240 19.49 2.53 -2.38
C THR A 240 20.68 1.64 -2.70
N LYS A 241 21.64 2.12 -3.49
CA LYS A 241 22.91 1.46 -3.85
C LYS A 241 24.03 2.50 -3.89
N LYS A 242 25.30 2.10 -4.02
CA LYS A 242 26.34 3.09 -4.34
C LYS A 242 26.09 3.69 -5.73
N PRO A 243 26.45 4.95 -6.00
CA PRO A 243 26.13 5.59 -7.28
C PRO A 243 26.65 4.85 -8.52
N ASP A 244 27.75 4.12 -8.42
CA ASP A 244 28.34 3.33 -9.51
C ASP A 244 27.70 1.95 -9.72
N GLU A 245 26.89 1.48 -8.77
CA GLU A 245 26.18 0.19 -8.84
C GLU A 245 24.79 0.31 -9.53
N TYR A 246 24.45 1.51 -10.00
CA TYR A 246 23.20 1.77 -10.71
C TYR A 246 23.34 1.48 -12.22
N GLU A 247 22.63 0.46 -12.70
CA GLU A 247 22.50 0.18 -14.15
C GLU A 247 21.84 1.33 -14.92
N LYS A 248 20.89 2.03 -14.26
CA LYS A 248 20.23 3.22 -14.77
C LYS A 248 20.36 4.33 -13.74
N ALA A 249 20.83 5.49 -14.19
CA ALA A 249 20.96 6.67 -13.35
C ALA A 249 19.60 7.10 -12.78
N THR A 250 19.60 7.48 -11.51
CA THR A 250 18.48 8.09 -10.80
C THR A 250 18.86 9.52 -10.40
N LYS A 251 17.89 10.34 -9.95
CA LYS A 251 18.19 11.73 -9.56
C LYS A 251 19.15 11.73 -8.37
N ALA A 252 18.91 10.85 -7.41
CA ALA A 252 19.77 10.67 -6.24
C ALA A 252 21.17 10.19 -6.64
N SER A 253 21.27 9.22 -7.57
CA SER A 253 22.59 8.72 -7.98
C SER A 253 23.39 9.78 -8.73
N VAL A 254 22.76 10.57 -9.62
CA VAL A 254 23.46 11.67 -10.33
C VAL A 254 23.92 12.75 -9.36
N ALA A 255 23.04 13.19 -8.45
CA ALA A 255 23.39 14.19 -7.46
C ALA A 255 24.52 13.71 -6.53
N ALA A 256 24.50 12.43 -6.13
CA ALA A 256 25.56 11.82 -5.33
C ALA A 256 26.90 11.78 -6.07
N LYS A 257 26.93 11.37 -7.35
CA LYS A 257 28.16 11.41 -8.17
C LYS A 257 28.71 12.83 -8.29
N MET A 258 27.85 13.80 -8.58
CA MET A 258 28.25 15.20 -8.66
C MET A 258 28.84 15.71 -7.34
N LEU A 259 28.25 15.35 -6.20
CA LEU A 259 28.76 15.72 -4.87
C LEU A 259 30.13 15.11 -4.59
N LEU A 260 30.34 13.84 -4.96
CA LEU A 260 31.62 13.18 -4.82
C LEU A 260 32.69 13.80 -5.72
N GLU A 261 32.42 13.96 -7.00
CA GLU A 261 33.38 14.44 -8.01
C GLU A 261 33.78 15.91 -7.79
N LYS A 262 32.82 16.77 -7.45
CA LYS A 262 33.07 18.21 -7.34
C LYS A 262 33.45 18.67 -5.93
N PHE A 263 32.98 17.99 -4.90
CA PHE A 263 33.13 18.41 -3.51
C PHE A 263 33.78 17.35 -2.61
N GLY A 264 34.11 16.17 -3.13
CA GLY A 264 34.69 15.09 -2.35
C GLY A 264 33.73 14.47 -1.33
N VAL A 265 32.42 14.71 -1.46
CA VAL A 265 31.41 14.23 -0.50
C VAL A 265 30.87 12.87 -0.95
N ASP A 266 31.33 11.80 -0.29
CA ASP A 266 30.76 10.47 -0.46
C ASP A 266 29.51 10.29 0.42
N LEU A 267 28.47 9.68 -0.16
CA LEU A 267 27.17 9.50 0.51
C LEU A 267 26.89 8.02 0.74
N PRO A 268 26.62 7.61 2.00
CA PRO A 268 26.32 6.22 2.29
C PRO A 268 24.97 5.79 1.70
N ARG A 269 24.85 4.48 1.46
CA ARG A 269 23.57 3.84 1.14
C ARG A 269 22.54 4.13 2.24
N GLY A 270 21.31 4.42 1.83
CA GLY A 270 20.20 4.78 2.72
C GLY A 270 20.02 6.30 2.88
N THR A 271 20.98 7.11 2.41
CA THR A 271 20.87 8.57 2.43
C THR A 271 19.68 9.05 1.59
N THR A 272 18.84 9.91 2.15
CA THR A 272 17.76 10.57 1.41
C THR A 272 18.23 11.96 0.99
N LEU A 273 18.12 12.24 -0.31
CA LEU A 273 18.50 13.52 -0.89
C LEU A 273 17.27 14.36 -1.21
N SER A 274 17.34 15.65 -0.86
CA SER A 274 16.35 16.68 -1.23
C SER A 274 16.80 17.37 -2.50
N LEU A 275 16.12 17.10 -3.62
CA LEU A 275 16.55 17.46 -4.96
C LEU A 275 15.58 18.44 -5.63
N VAL A 276 16.10 19.33 -6.47
CA VAL A 276 15.32 20.23 -7.34
C VAL A 276 15.81 20.07 -8.77
N ILE A 277 14.88 20.12 -9.74
CA ILE A 277 15.23 20.02 -11.16
C ILE A 277 15.53 21.42 -11.71
N VAL A 278 16.76 21.62 -12.18
CA VAL A 278 17.25 22.90 -12.71
C VAL A 278 17.30 22.91 -14.24
N LYS A 279 17.37 24.08 -14.86
CA LYS A 279 17.55 24.25 -16.31
C LYS A 279 18.86 23.60 -16.76
N GLY A 280 18.88 23.04 -17.97
CA GLY A 280 20.08 22.44 -18.54
C GLY A 280 19.78 21.45 -19.66
N HIS A 281 20.82 20.78 -20.14
CA HIS A 281 20.70 19.74 -21.16
C HIS A 281 20.42 18.35 -20.56
N GLY A 282 19.76 17.49 -21.32
CA GLY A 282 19.44 16.12 -20.92
C GLY A 282 18.13 15.97 -20.13
N GLY A 283 17.82 14.72 -19.78
CA GLY A 283 16.59 14.39 -19.06
C GLY A 283 16.59 14.92 -17.61
N PRO A 284 15.42 15.02 -16.96
CA PRO A 284 15.28 15.54 -15.59
C PRO A 284 16.20 14.87 -14.56
N THR A 285 16.49 13.58 -14.75
CA THR A 285 17.44 12.82 -13.93
C THR A 285 18.82 13.47 -13.86
N TYR A 286 19.34 13.93 -14.99
CA TYR A 286 20.69 14.51 -15.10
C TYR A 286 20.73 15.98 -14.68
N ARG A 287 19.56 16.59 -14.49
CA ARG A 287 19.39 17.99 -14.08
C ARG A 287 18.92 18.11 -12.63
N ALA A 288 18.99 17.03 -11.87
CA ALA A 288 18.66 17.04 -10.45
C ALA A 288 19.84 17.55 -9.63
N MET A 289 19.61 18.59 -8.82
CA MET A 289 20.62 19.17 -7.92
C MET A 289 20.14 19.18 -6.47
N PRO A 290 21.05 19.08 -5.48
CA PRO A 290 20.68 19.25 -4.09
C PRO A 290 20.03 20.62 -3.85
N SER A 291 18.83 20.62 -3.27
CA SER A 291 18.00 21.82 -3.04
C SER A 291 18.74 23.00 -2.41
N HIS A 292 19.59 22.77 -1.42
CA HIS A 292 20.39 23.81 -0.74
C HIS A 292 21.45 24.49 -1.63
N MET A 293 21.73 23.92 -2.80
CA MET A 293 22.66 24.47 -3.80
C MET A 293 21.95 25.20 -4.94
N VAL A 294 20.62 25.21 -4.96
CA VAL A 294 19.81 25.72 -6.07
C VAL A 294 19.20 27.06 -5.69
N LYS A 295 19.25 28.03 -6.61
CA LYS A 295 18.45 29.25 -6.50
C LYS A 295 17.18 29.14 -7.33
N ILE A 296 16.17 29.94 -6.99
CA ILE A 296 14.86 29.87 -7.64
C ILE A 296 14.94 30.21 -9.15
N GLU A 297 15.93 31.00 -9.55
CA GLU A 297 16.18 31.38 -10.94
C GLU A 297 16.69 30.22 -11.80
N ASP A 298 17.34 29.23 -11.17
CA ASP A 298 17.92 28.06 -11.83
C ASP A 298 16.87 26.99 -12.12
N VAL A 299 15.71 27.05 -11.47
CA VAL A 299 14.63 26.05 -11.56
C VAL A 299 14.10 25.90 -12.99
N ASP A 300 13.95 24.65 -13.42
CA ASP A 300 13.21 24.32 -14.64
C ASP A 300 11.70 24.28 -14.38
N TRP A 301 11.07 25.45 -14.46
CA TRP A 301 9.62 25.59 -14.29
C TRP A 301 8.81 24.76 -15.29
N SER A 302 9.31 24.52 -16.50
CA SER A 302 8.60 23.74 -17.52
C SER A 302 8.39 22.29 -17.07
N TYR A 303 9.39 21.72 -16.41
CA TYR A 303 9.30 20.38 -15.81
C TYR A 303 8.21 20.31 -14.74
N TYR A 304 8.14 21.29 -13.85
CA TYR A 304 7.16 21.31 -12.77
C TYR A 304 5.73 21.59 -13.25
N VAL A 305 5.56 22.44 -14.27
CA VAL A 305 4.26 22.64 -14.95
C VAL A 305 3.80 21.34 -15.61
N GLN A 306 4.68 20.66 -16.35
CA GLN A 306 4.34 19.38 -16.98
C GLN A 306 3.98 18.32 -15.93
N MET A 307 4.78 18.18 -14.87
CA MET A 307 4.50 17.23 -13.80
C MET A 307 3.14 17.51 -13.13
N PHE A 308 2.84 18.79 -12.88
CA PHE A 308 1.53 19.18 -12.36
C PHE A 308 0.40 18.73 -13.29
N ASN A 309 0.50 19.00 -14.60
CA ASN A 309 -0.48 18.59 -15.60
C ASN A 309 -0.70 17.07 -15.60
N ASP A 310 0.39 16.30 -15.67
CA ASP A 310 0.33 14.85 -15.70
C ASP A 310 -0.36 14.29 -14.45
N VAL A 311 -0.06 14.85 -13.27
CA VAL A 311 -0.69 14.43 -12.00
C VAL A 311 -2.17 14.81 -11.97
N MET A 312 -2.54 16.01 -12.41
CA MET A 312 -3.95 16.43 -12.46
C MET A 312 -4.75 15.60 -13.46
N GLU A 313 -4.20 15.29 -14.64
CA GLU A 313 -4.84 14.40 -15.61
C GLU A 313 -5.09 13.01 -15.05
N ARG A 314 -4.07 12.41 -14.41
CA ARG A 314 -4.24 11.13 -13.72
C ARG A 314 -5.30 11.21 -12.63
N THR A 315 -5.29 12.28 -11.83
CA THR A 315 -6.25 12.54 -10.76
C THR A 315 -7.69 12.62 -11.28
N LYS A 316 -7.91 13.23 -12.46
CA LYS A 316 -9.23 13.34 -13.09
C LYS A 316 -9.76 12.04 -13.71
N SER A 317 -8.87 11.11 -14.07
CA SER A 317 -9.22 9.95 -14.89
C SER A 317 -10.37 9.04 -14.39
N PRO A 318 -10.59 8.80 -13.08
CA PRO A 318 -11.68 7.94 -12.63
C PRO A 318 -12.98 8.70 -12.37
N ILE A 319 -12.94 10.02 -12.28
CA ILE A 319 -14.09 10.85 -11.88
C ILE A 319 -15.23 10.80 -12.90
N SER A 320 -14.93 10.47 -14.15
CA SER A 320 -15.92 10.31 -15.24
C SER A 320 -16.42 8.88 -15.43
N LYS A 321 -16.06 7.96 -14.54
CA LYS A 321 -16.15 6.53 -14.79
C LYS A 321 -16.80 5.78 -13.60
N PRO A 322 -17.86 4.98 -13.81
CA PRO A 322 -18.44 4.19 -12.73
C PRO A 322 -17.40 3.20 -12.16
N VAL A 323 -17.43 3.04 -10.83
CA VAL A 323 -16.56 2.14 -10.04
C VAL A 323 -16.87 0.66 -10.34
N ILE A 324 -18.11 0.40 -10.75
CA ILE A 324 -18.67 -0.95 -10.90
C ILE A 324 -17.93 -1.71 -12.02
N LYS A 325 -17.33 -2.86 -11.65
CA LYS A 325 -16.68 -3.88 -12.51
C LYS A 325 -15.27 -3.58 -13.03
N ARG A 326 -14.40 -2.90 -12.30
CA ARG A 326 -13.01 -2.64 -12.77
C ARG A 326 -11.92 -3.58 -12.26
N TRP A 327 -12.12 -4.24 -11.13
CA TRP A 327 -11.00 -4.82 -10.38
C TRP A 327 -11.26 -6.27 -10.00
N PHE A 328 -11.77 -7.04 -10.96
CA PHE A 328 -11.95 -8.48 -10.87
C PHE A 328 -11.01 -9.22 -11.82
#